data_AF-A0A2B7ZVQ6-F1
#
_entry.id   AF-A0A2B7ZVQ6-F1
#
_cell.length_a   1.000
_cell.length_b   1.000
_cell.length_c   1.000
_cell.angle_alpha   90.00
_cell.angle_beta   90.00
_cell.angle_gamma   90.00
#
_symmetry.space_group_name_H-M   'P 1'
#
loop_
_entity.id
_entity.type
_entity.pdbx_description
1 polymer ?
#
loop_
_entity_poly.entity_id
_entity_poly.type
_entity_poly.pdbx_seq_one_letter_code
_entity_poly.pdbx_strand_id
1 'polypeptide(L)'
;MREWLESKSGRISKHILLFIVTCVTATLAGSEWTNGKFLFSGSFTIDDFAEGIPYAVVFLGFLTVHEFGHYFAALWHGVRTTLPYYIPFYIPFIPFSLGTLGAVIRLRQRPRSATQYFDI
;
A
#
# COMPACT_ATOMS: atom_id res chain seq x y z
N MET A 1 2.46 -29.77 -12.15
CA MET A 1 1.19 -29.04 -11.94
C MET A 1 1.10 -28.38 -10.55
N ARG A 2 1.54 -29.02 -9.46
CA ARG A 2 1.56 -28.43 -8.09
C ARG A 2 2.55 -27.26 -7.94
N GLU A 3 3.76 -27.37 -8.48
CA GLU A 3 4.77 -26.29 -8.48
C GLU A 3 4.33 -25.02 -9.24
N TRP A 4 3.46 -25.17 -10.26
CA TRP A 4 2.89 -24.06 -11.03
C TRP A 4 1.82 -23.27 -10.25
N LEU A 5 1.10 -23.92 -9.35
CA LEU A 5 0.11 -23.29 -8.47
C LEU A 5 0.77 -22.63 -7.24
N GLU A 6 1.83 -23.25 -6.70
CA GLU A 6 2.65 -22.66 -5.61
C GLU A 6 3.31 -21.34 -6.03
N SER A 7 3.79 -21.25 -7.28
CA SER A 7 4.33 -20.02 -7.89
C SER A 7 3.32 -18.86 -7.94
N LYS A 8 2.02 -19.17 -8.05
CA LYS A 8 0.95 -18.16 -8.05
C LYS A 8 0.57 -17.75 -6.63
N SER A 9 0.48 -18.72 -5.72
CA SER A 9 0.18 -18.52 -4.29
C SER A 9 1.24 -17.69 -3.57
N GLY A 10 2.53 -18.02 -3.78
CA GLY A 10 3.66 -17.30 -3.18
C GLY A 10 3.83 -15.86 -3.68
N ARG A 11 3.14 -15.46 -4.76
CA ARG A 11 3.09 -14.06 -5.23
C ARG A 11 1.96 -13.30 -4.55
N ILE A 12 0.77 -13.90 -4.46
CA ILE A 12 -0.39 -13.28 -3.79
C ILE A 12 -0.11 -13.09 -2.30
N SER A 13 0.53 -14.07 -1.64
CA SER A 13 0.92 -13.95 -0.23
C SER A 13 1.82 -12.75 0.03
N LYS A 14 2.74 -12.43 -0.89
CA LYS A 14 3.61 -11.25 -0.78
C LYS A 14 2.82 -9.95 -0.86
N HIS A 15 1.84 -9.85 -1.76
CA HIS A 15 0.98 -8.66 -1.85
C HIS A 15 0.17 -8.46 -0.58
N ILE A 16 -0.43 -9.53 -0.06
CA ILE A 16 -1.22 -9.48 1.18
C ILE A 16 -0.31 -9.14 2.35
N LEU A 17 0.87 -9.76 2.46
CA LEU A 17 1.84 -9.47 3.51
C LEU A 17 2.26 -7.99 3.48
N LEU A 18 2.63 -7.47 2.31
CA LEU A 18 3.00 -6.06 2.15
C LEU A 18 1.83 -5.14 2.53
N PHE A 19 0.61 -5.45 2.10
CA PHE A 19 -0.57 -4.67 2.48
C PHE A 19 -0.79 -4.66 4.00
N ILE A 20 -0.70 -5.81 4.66
CA ILE A 20 -0.85 -5.91 6.12
C ILE A 20 0.23 -5.08 6.82
N VAL A 21 1.50 -5.21 6.39
CA VAL A 21 2.60 -4.40 6.95
C VAL A 21 2.32 -2.91 6.73
N THR A 22 1.85 -2.52 5.55
CA THR A 22 1.48 -1.14 5.24
C THR A 22 0.32 -0.64 6.10
N CYS A 23 -0.68 -1.47 6.41
CA CYS A 23 -1.75 -1.12 7.35
C CYS A 23 -1.19 -0.81 8.74
N VAL A 24 -0.28 -1.64 9.23
CA VAL A 24 0.37 -1.42 10.54
C VAL A 24 1.19 -0.14 10.52
N THR A 25 2.03 0.07 9.52
CA THR A 25 2.89 1.26 9.43
C THR A 25 2.10 2.55 9.22
N ALA A 26 1.02 2.52 8.44
CA ALA A 26 0.10 3.65 8.27
C ALA A 26 -0.66 3.97 9.57
N THR A 27 -1.07 2.95 10.32
CA THR A 27 -1.74 3.16 11.62
C THR A 27 -0.79 3.78 12.65
N LEU A 28 0.47 3.31 12.70
CA LEU A 28 1.51 3.90 13.54
C LEU A 28 1.77 5.36 13.19
N ALA A 29 1.92 5.66 11.90
CA ALA A 29 2.05 7.04 11.43
C ALA A 29 0.82 7.88 11.84
N GLY A 30 -0.40 7.40 11.60
CA GLY A 30 -1.62 8.12 11.99
C GLY A 30 -1.71 8.40 13.49
N SER A 31 -1.33 7.43 14.33
CA SER A 31 -1.25 7.60 15.78
C SER A 31 -0.21 8.67 16.16
N GLU A 32 0.95 8.70 15.51
CA GLU A 32 1.98 9.70 15.78
C GLU A 32 1.51 11.11 15.39
N TRP A 33 0.79 11.25 14.28
CA TRP A 33 0.23 12.54 13.86
C TRP A 33 -0.87 13.04 14.80
N THR A 34 -1.64 12.12 15.39
CA THR A 34 -2.76 12.46 16.28
C THR A 34 -2.29 12.77 17.70
N ASN A 35 -1.40 11.93 18.24
CA ASN A 35 -0.98 11.98 19.64
C ASN A 35 0.38 12.62 19.89
N GLY A 36 1.21 12.78 18.85
CA GLY A 36 2.60 13.23 18.99
C GLY A 36 3.50 12.26 19.77
N LYS A 37 3.01 11.05 20.08
CA LYS A 37 3.75 10.00 20.80
C LYS A 37 4.36 9.03 19.80
N PHE A 38 5.67 8.86 19.86
CA PHE A 38 6.38 7.86 19.06
C PHE A 38 6.29 6.47 19.68
N LEU A 39 6.33 5.43 18.85
CA LEU A 39 6.29 4.02 19.28
C LEU A 39 7.33 3.69 20.37
N PHE A 40 8.53 4.27 20.28
CA PHE A 40 9.63 4.01 21.20
C PHE A 40 9.74 5.02 22.36
N SER A 41 8.75 5.89 22.54
CA SER A 41 8.75 6.89 23.62
C SER A 41 8.48 6.31 25.02
N GLY A 42 8.20 5.00 25.13
CA GLY A 42 7.86 4.32 26.38
C GLY A 42 6.45 4.61 26.92
N SER A 43 5.74 5.57 26.32
CA SER A 43 4.38 5.98 26.71
C SER A 43 3.30 5.59 25.69
N PHE A 44 3.66 4.77 24.69
CA PHE A 44 2.76 4.34 23.62
C PHE A 44 1.85 3.21 24.09
N THR A 45 0.55 3.40 23.97
CA THR A 45 -0.48 2.45 24.40
C THR A 45 -1.22 1.84 23.21
N ILE A 46 -2.02 0.79 23.46
CA ILE A 46 -2.88 0.17 22.44
C ILE A 46 -3.98 1.15 22.01
N ASP A 47 -4.46 2.00 22.91
CA ASP A 47 -5.47 3.01 22.60
C ASP A 47 -4.91 4.05 21.63
N ASP A 48 -3.66 4.50 21.84
CA ASP A 48 -2.96 5.39 20.89
C ASP A 48 -2.90 4.77 19.48
N PHE A 49 -2.58 3.47 19.39
CA PHE A 49 -2.58 2.75 18.10
C PHE A 49 -3.97 2.75 17.44
N ALA A 50 -5.04 2.54 18.20
CA ALA A 50 -6.39 2.52 17.67
C ALA A 50 -6.83 3.89 17.11
N GLU A 51 -6.34 4.98 17.69
CA GLU A 51 -6.60 6.34 17.20
C GLU A 51 -5.96 6.62 15.84
N GLY A 52 -4.93 5.86 15.44
CA GLY A 52 -4.34 5.92 14.10
C GLY A 52 -5.15 5.21 13.00
N ILE A 53 -6.15 4.38 13.36
CA ILE A 53 -6.91 3.57 12.42
C ILE A 53 -7.70 4.43 11.41
N PRO A 54 -8.42 5.49 11.80
CA PRO A 54 -9.16 6.33 10.84
C PRO A 54 -8.25 6.92 9.76
N TYR A 55 -7.05 7.37 10.14
CA TYR A 55 -6.04 7.84 9.19
C TYR A 55 -5.66 6.74 8.20
N ALA A 56 -5.26 5.57 8.70
CA ALA A 56 -4.83 4.46 7.86
C ALA A 56 -5.94 4.00 6.89
N VAL A 57 -7.18 3.91 7.36
CA VAL A 57 -8.33 3.50 6.53
C VAL A 57 -8.59 4.49 5.40
N VAL A 58 -8.65 5.79 5.70
CA VAL A 58 -8.91 6.80 4.67
C VAL A 58 -7.75 6.90 3.69
N PHE A 59 -6.51 6.93 4.19
CA PHE A 59 -5.32 7.10 3.35
C PHE A 59 -5.07 5.87 2.47
N LEU A 60 -5.05 4.67 3.04
CA LEU A 60 -4.89 3.45 2.26
C LEU A 60 -6.10 3.20 1.37
N GLY A 61 -7.31 3.54 1.81
CA GLY A 61 -8.51 3.46 0.98
C GLY A 61 -8.38 4.30 -0.30
N PHE A 62 -7.93 5.55 -0.17
CA PHE A 62 -7.65 6.41 -1.33
C PHE A 62 -6.60 5.80 -2.27
N LEU A 63 -5.44 5.37 -1.74
CA LEU A 63 -4.38 4.76 -2.55
C LEU A 63 -4.84 3.46 -3.23
N THR A 64 -5.62 2.65 -2.52
CA THR A 64 -6.20 1.42 -3.03
C THR A 64 -7.06 1.74 -4.25
N VAL A 65 -8.03 2.65 -4.10
CA VAL A 65 -8.95 3.01 -5.19
C VAL A 65 -8.20 3.63 -6.36
N HIS A 66 -7.22 4.51 -6.09
CA HIS A 66 -6.37 5.13 -7.11
C HIS A 66 -5.64 4.09 -7.98
N GLU A 67 -4.87 3.20 -7.34
CA GLU A 67 -4.10 2.18 -8.05
C GLU A 67 -4.99 1.12 -8.71
N PHE A 68 -6.13 0.77 -8.11
CA PHE A 68 -7.10 -0.10 -8.75
C PHE A 68 -7.76 0.55 -9.97
N GLY A 69 -7.94 1.88 -9.97
CA GLY A 69 -8.38 2.63 -11.15
C GLY A 69 -7.44 2.40 -12.34
N HIS A 70 -6.15 2.59 -12.13
CA HIS A 70 -5.11 2.31 -13.13
C HIS A 70 -5.04 0.83 -13.52
N TYR A 71 -5.22 -0.08 -12.57
CA TYR A 71 -5.30 -1.52 -12.85
C TYR A 71 -6.46 -1.85 -13.81
N PHE A 72 -7.65 -1.28 -13.57
CA PHE A 72 -8.80 -1.49 -14.44
C PHE A 72 -8.63 -0.83 -15.81
N ALA A 73 -8.02 0.35 -15.87
CA ALA A 73 -7.65 0.99 -17.14
C ALA A 73 -6.69 0.12 -17.96
N ALA A 74 -5.68 -0.48 -17.31
CA ALA A 74 -4.78 -1.41 -17.98
C ALA A 74 -5.50 -2.64 -18.53
N LEU A 75 -6.46 -3.20 -17.76
CA LEU A 75 -7.28 -4.31 -18.23
C LEU A 75 -8.14 -3.92 -19.44
N TRP A 76 -8.75 -2.74 -19.42
CA TRP A 76 -9.54 -2.20 -20.53
C TRP A 76 -8.71 -2.05 -21.81
N HIS A 77 -7.48 -1.55 -21.67
CA HIS A 77 -6.52 -1.40 -22.78
C HIS A 77 -5.81 -2.70 -23.18
N GLY A 78 -6.13 -3.83 -22.55
CA GLY A 78 -5.48 -5.12 -22.82
C GLY A 78 -4.00 -5.16 -22.46
N VAL A 79 -3.54 -4.28 -21.57
CA VAL A 79 -2.15 -4.18 -21.11
C VAL A 79 -1.94 -5.09 -19.90
N ARG A 80 -0.92 -5.95 -19.97
CA ARG A 80 -0.58 -6.86 -18.88
C ARG A 80 0.03 -6.07 -17.71
N THR A 81 -0.60 -6.12 -16.53
CA THR A 81 -0.12 -5.47 -15.30
C THR A 81 -0.10 -6.43 -14.11
N THR A 82 0.49 -6.02 -12.99
CA THR A 82 0.43 -6.73 -11.70
C THR A 82 -0.70 -6.23 -10.83
N LEU A 83 -1.02 -6.96 -9.75
CA LEU A 83 -1.79 -6.40 -8.66
C LEU A 83 -1.02 -5.25 -8.00
N PRO A 84 -1.70 -4.33 -7.30
CA PRO A 84 -1.04 -3.26 -6.55
C PRO A 84 -0.01 -3.81 -5.56
N TYR A 85 1.16 -3.18 -5.54
CA TYR A 85 2.21 -3.42 -4.54
C TYR A 85 2.27 -2.23 -3.60
N TYR A 86 1.92 -2.45 -2.34
CA TYR A 86 2.09 -1.45 -1.28
C TYR A 86 3.54 -1.41 -0.83
N ILE A 87 4.06 -0.20 -0.63
CA ILE A 87 5.44 0.04 -0.21
C ILE A 87 5.39 0.53 1.24
N PRO A 88 5.47 -0.38 2.24
CA PRO A 88 5.51 0.03 3.63
C PRO A 88 6.78 0.84 3.88
N PHE A 89 6.60 2.00 4.49
CA PHE A 89 7.71 2.87 4.82
C PHE A 89 7.35 3.67 6.05
N TYR A 90 7.98 3.28 7.15
CA TYR A 90 7.83 3.96 8.43
C TYR A 90 9.23 4.09 9.02
N ILE A 91 9.61 5.34 9.27
CA ILE A 91 10.85 5.65 9.96
C ILE A 91 10.44 6.17 11.33
N PRO A 92 10.71 5.42 12.41
CA PRO A 92 10.45 5.92 13.75
C PRO A 92 11.29 7.18 14.00
N PHE A 93 10.77 8.09 14.82
CA PHE A 93 11.41 9.36 15.21
C PHE A 93 11.48 10.46 14.15
N ILE A 94 11.01 10.22 12.91
CA ILE A 94 10.84 11.29 11.92
C ILE A 94 9.42 11.84 12.04
N PRO A 95 9.23 13.10 12.45
CA PRO A 95 7.92 13.73 12.37
C PRO A 95 7.49 13.77 10.90
N PHE A 96 6.19 13.59 10.64
CA PHE A 96 5.59 13.60 9.29
C PHE A 96 5.77 12.33 8.43
N SER A 97 6.13 11.18 9.00
CA SER A 97 6.03 9.93 8.25
C SER A 97 4.56 9.67 7.85
N LEU A 98 4.29 9.35 6.57
CA LEU A 98 2.96 8.95 6.09
C LEU A 98 2.67 7.45 6.34
N GLY A 99 3.64 6.70 6.85
CA GLY A 99 3.53 5.25 7.08
C GLY A 99 3.56 4.39 5.80
N THR A 100 3.61 4.99 4.62
CA THR A 100 3.87 4.32 3.33
C THR A 100 4.42 5.31 2.31
N LEU A 101 5.19 4.82 1.33
CA LEU A 101 5.54 5.59 0.13
C LEU A 101 4.46 5.55 -0.95
N GLY A 102 3.38 4.79 -0.72
CA GLY A 102 2.28 4.60 -1.66
C GLY A 102 2.11 3.13 -2.08
N ALA A 103 1.25 2.94 -3.07
CA ALA A 103 1.08 1.68 -3.78
C ALA A 103 1.35 1.92 -5.25
N VAL A 104 1.84 0.91 -5.97
CA VAL A 104 2.10 1.00 -7.42
C VAL A 104 1.72 -0.28 -8.13
N ILE A 105 1.17 -0.16 -9.34
CA ILE A 105 1.07 -1.27 -10.29
C ILE A 105 2.31 -1.35 -11.19
N ARG A 106 2.71 -2.56 -11.58
CA ARG A 106 3.83 -2.77 -12.50
C ARG A 106 3.33 -3.25 -13.86
N LEU A 107 3.50 -2.40 -14.87
CA LEU A 107 3.29 -2.77 -16.27
C LEU A 107 4.29 -3.86 -16.69
N ARG A 108 3.79 -4.95 -17.28
CA ARG A 108 4.58 -6.06 -17.84
C ARG A 108 4.73 -5.97 -19.36
N GLN A 109 4.11 -4.97 -19.96
CA GLN A 109 4.14 -4.70 -21.38
C GLN A 109 4.16 -3.18 -21.56
N ARG A 110 4.86 -2.70 -22.60
CA ARG A 110 4.87 -1.28 -22.94
C ARG A 110 3.51 -0.86 -23.53
N PRO A 111 2.87 0.19 -22.99
CA PRO A 111 1.76 0.86 -23.65
C PRO A 111 2.16 1.35 -25.05
N ARG A 112 1.21 1.32 -25.98
CA ARG A 112 1.43 1.60 -27.41
C ARG A 112 1.08 3.04 -27.80
N SER A 113 0.44 3.81 -26.93
CA SER A 113 0.07 5.21 -27.19
C SER A 113 0.18 6.08 -25.93
N ALA A 114 0.28 7.40 -26.12
CA ALA A 114 0.34 8.37 -25.02
C ALA A 114 -0.93 8.34 -24.14
N THR A 115 -2.10 8.10 -24.73
CA THR A 115 -3.36 7.93 -23.99
C THR A 115 -3.28 6.76 -23.02
N GLN A 116 -2.70 5.63 -23.43
CA GLN A 116 -2.53 4.49 -22.54
C GLN A 116 -1.54 4.74 -21.40
N TYR A 117 -0.58 5.65 -21.57
CA TYR A 117 0.32 6.07 -20.47
C TYR A 117 -0.34 7.08 -19.52
N PHE A 118 -1.41 7.75 -19.94
CA PHE A 118 -2.14 8.69 -19.12
C PHE A 118 -3.23 7.99 -18.30
N ASP A 119 -3.91 7.01 -18.90
CA ASP A 119 -4.99 6.26 -18.25
C ASP A 119 -4.48 5.23 -17.23
N ILE A 120 -3.29 4.66 -17.46
CA ILE A 120 -2.66 3.61 -16.64
C ILE A 120 -1.52 4.18 -15.82
#